data_AF-Q9K5P2-F1
#
_entry.id   AF-Q9K5P2-F1
#
_cell.length_a   1.000
_cell.length_b   1.000
_cell.length_c   1.000
_cell.angle_alpha   90.00
_cell.angle_beta   90.00
_cell.angle_gamma   90.00
#
_symmetry.space_group_name_H-M   'P 1'
#
loop_
_entity.id
_entity.type
_entity.pdbx_description
1 polymer ?
#
loop_
_entity_poly.entity_id
_entity_poly.type
_entity_poly.pdbx_seq_one_letter_code
_entity_poly.pdbx_strand_id
1 'polypeptide(L)'
;MNMNPQIHLTTGQFAKLMGVSKDTLFHYDKIGIFSPEITADNGYRYYSVYQSDVFYVITTLKELDMPLKEIKTYLEKRSPEELVLLLEKEADLLTKK
;
A
#
# COMPACT_ATOMS: atom_id res chain seq x y z
N MET A 1 -7.56 18.04 8.17
CA MET A 1 -6.08 18.14 8.27
C MET A 1 -5.58 18.90 7.06
N ASN A 2 -4.65 19.83 7.23
CA ASN A 2 -4.15 20.66 6.12
C ASN A 2 -2.91 20.01 5.51
N MET A 3 -2.80 20.06 4.18
CA MET A 3 -1.64 19.55 3.44
C MET A 3 -0.36 20.31 3.85
N ASN A 4 0.72 19.58 4.10
CA ASN A 4 2.06 20.13 4.33
C ASN A 4 2.96 19.87 3.10
N PRO A 5 3.40 20.91 2.37
CA PRO A 5 4.12 20.73 1.10
C PRO A 5 5.50 20.06 1.24
N GLN A 6 6.07 20.03 2.45
CA GLN A 6 7.38 19.42 2.70
C GLN A 6 7.33 17.90 2.81
N ILE A 7 6.17 17.35 3.17
CA ILE A 7 6.01 15.91 3.42
C ILE A 7 4.90 15.28 2.58
N HIS A 8 4.02 16.07 1.95
CA HIS A 8 2.95 15.57 1.10
C HIS A 8 3.30 15.69 -0.38
N LEU A 9 2.99 14.62 -1.11
CA LEU A 9 3.17 14.47 -2.53
C LEU A 9 1.79 14.33 -3.18
N THR A 10 1.60 14.98 -4.33
CA THR A 10 0.43 14.69 -5.19
C THR A 10 0.44 13.22 -5.62
N THR A 11 -0.71 12.68 -6.04
CA THR A 11 -0.79 11.31 -6.63
C THR A 11 0.29 11.07 -7.69
N GLY A 12 0.57 12.07 -8.54
CA GLY A 12 1.59 11.93 -9.58
C GLY A 12 3.02 11.86 -9.05
N GLN A 13 3.34 12.69 -8.06
CA GLN A 13 4.67 12.67 -7.44
C GLN A 13 4.90 11.37 -6.66
N PHE A 14 3.90 10.91 -5.89
CA PHE A 14 3.99 9.66 -5.15
C PHE A 14 4.08 8.45 -6.09
N ALA A 15 3.24 8.41 -7.13
CA ALA A 15 3.31 7.35 -8.15
C ALA A 15 4.69 7.26 -8.82
N LYS A 16 5.27 8.42 -9.18
CA LYS A 16 6.62 8.50 -9.73
C LYS A 16 7.68 8.02 -8.74
N LEU A 17 7.57 8.42 -7.46
CA LEU A 17 8.49 7.99 -6.41
C LEU A 17 8.47 6.48 -6.21
N MET A 18 7.27 5.88 -6.22
CA MET A 18 7.08 4.44 -5.99
C MET A 18 7.18 3.58 -7.27
N GLY A 19 7.43 4.18 -8.44
CA GLY A 19 7.55 3.45 -9.70
C GLY A 19 6.24 2.81 -10.20
N VAL A 20 5.08 3.37 -9.86
CA VAL A 20 3.76 2.88 -10.26
C VAL A 20 2.99 3.89 -11.09
N SER A 21 1.88 3.46 -11.72
CA SER A 21 0.96 4.38 -12.38
C SER A 21 0.07 5.08 -11.34
N LYS A 22 -0.48 6.25 -11.72
CA LYS A 22 -1.52 6.90 -10.89
C LYS A 22 -2.74 5.99 -10.73
N ASP A 23 -3.08 5.21 -11.77
CA ASP A 23 -4.21 4.28 -11.77
C ASP A 23 -4.06 3.18 -10.71
N THR A 24 -2.84 2.72 -10.44
CA THR A 24 -2.58 1.80 -9.32
C THR A 24 -2.99 2.42 -8.00
N LEU A 25 -2.63 3.69 -7.74
CA LEU A 25 -3.01 4.39 -6.50
C LEU A 25 -4.53 4.64 -6.43
N PHE A 26 -5.16 4.98 -7.56
CA PHE A 26 -6.62 5.13 -7.62
C PHE A 26 -7.34 3.80 -7.36
N HIS A 27 -6.84 2.71 -7.94
CA HIS A 27 -7.38 1.37 -7.73
C HIS A 27 -7.23 0.94 -6.27
N TYR A 28 -6.05 1.15 -5.68
CA TYR A 28 -5.75 0.76 -4.31
C TYR A 28 -6.61 1.54 -3.30
N ASP A 29 -6.81 2.82 -3.54
CA ASP A 29 -7.72 3.63 -2.74
C ASP A 29 -9.18 3.14 -2.87
N LYS A 30 -9.63 2.84 -4.10
CA LYS A 30 -10.99 2.32 -4.35
C LYS A 30 -11.29 1.01 -3.63
N ILE A 31 -10.31 0.12 -3.51
CA ILE A 31 -10.47 -1.17 -2.80
C ILE A 31 -10.12 -1.07 -1.30
N GLY A 32 -9.68 0.10 -0.84
CA GLY A 32 -9.31 0.39 0.55
C GLY A 32 -8.09 -0.39 1.02
N ILE A 33 -7.13 -0.67 0.13
CA ILE A 33 -5.83 -1.27 0.52
C ILE A 33 -4.81 -0.19 0.87
N PHE A 34 -4.88 0.96 0.18
CA PHE A 34 -3.99 2.09 0.40
C PHE A 34 -4.65 3.39 -0.06
N SER A 35 -4.90 4.28 0.89
CA SER A 35 -5.59 5.56 0.66
C SER A 35 -4.66 6.74 0.92
N PRO A 36 -4.88 7.90 0.27
CA PRO A 36 -4.12 9.12 0.58
C PRO A 36 -4.36 9.53 2.03
N GLU A 37 -3.34 10.07 2.69
CA GLU A 37 -3.50 10.67 4.02
C GLU A 37 -4.47 11.86 3.98
N ILE A 38 -4.49 12.61 2.87
CA ILE A 38 -5.38 13.76 2.68
C ILE A 38 -6.08 13.67 1.33
N THR A 39 -7.40 13.79 1.35
CA THR A 39 -8.21 14.15 0.18
C THR A 39 -8.77 15.55 0.41
N ALA A 40 -8.37 16.50 -0.44
CA ALA A 40 -8.86 17.87 -0.38
C ALA A 40 -10.29 17.98 -0.93
N ASP A 41 -10.99 19.08 -0.61
CA ASP A 41 -12.40 19.29 -1.00
C ASP A 41 -12.63 19.28 -2.51
N ASN A 42 -11.59 19.62 -3.29
CA ASN A 42 -11.61 19.58 -4.75
C ASN A 42 -11.27 18.18 -5.34
N GLY A 43 -11.16 17.15 -4.50
CA GLY A 43 -10.85 15.77 -4.88
C GLY A 43 -9.36 15.49 -5.10
N TYR A 44 -8.47 16.47 -4.91
CA TYR A 44 -7.03 16.22 -5.00
C TYR A 44 -6.55 15.35 -3.84
N ARG A 45 -5.69 14.39 -4.16
CA ARG A 45 -5.16 13.42 -3.21
C ARG A 45 -3.69 13.70 -2.95
N TYR A 46 -3.36 13.65 -1.67
CA TYR A 46 -2.01 13.89 -1.18
C TYR A 46 -1.58 12.72 -0.31
N TYR A 47 -0.43 12.18 -0.66
CA TYR A 47 0.19 11.08 0.04
C TYR A 47 1.41 11.60 0.79
N SER A 48 1.54 11.26 2.05
CA SER A 48 2.76 11.61 2.79
C SER A 48 3.92 10.72 2.38
N VAL A 49 5.13 11.26 2.44
CA VAL A 49 6.37 10.50 2.29
C VAL A 49 6.44 9.33 3.27
N TYR A 50 5.86 9.44 4.47
CA TYR A 50 5.82 8.35 5.44
C TYR A 50 4.91 7.19 5.02
N GLN A 51 4.01 7.40 4.05
CA GLN A 51 3.22 6.31 3.49
C GLN A 51 4.03 5.42 2.53
N SER A 52 5.27 5.81 2.17
CA SER A 52 6.14 4.99 1.32
C SER A 52 6.43 3.63 1.96
N ASP A 53 6.65 3.59 3.27
CA ASP A 53 7.01 2.36 3.98
C ASP A 53 5.89 1.32 3.92
N VAL A 54 4.64 1.78 4.06
CA VAL A 54 3.46 0.92 3.91
C VAL A 54 3.31 0.48 2.45
N PHE A 55 3.51 1.40 1.50
CA PHE A 55 3.38 1.08 0.09
C PHE A 55 4.45 0.07 -0.39
N TYR A 56 5.68 0.17 0.11
CA TYR A 56 6.74 -0.81 -0.15
C TYR A 56 6.33 -2.20 0.31
N VAL A 57 5.75 -2.33 1.51
CA VAL A 57 5.24 -3.63 1.99
C VAL A 57 4.16 -4.19 1.05
N ILE A 58 3.24 -3.35 0.59
CA ILE A 58 2.19 -3.76 -0.36
C ILE A 58 2.81 -4.28 -1.66
N THR A 59 3.75 -3.53 -2.24
CA THR A 59 4.38 -3.92 -3.51
C THR A 59 5.23 -5.16 -3.35
N THR A 60 5.99 -5.31 -2.27
CA THR A 60 6.79 -6.51 -2.00
C THR A 60 5.89 -7.74 -1.85
N LEU A 61 4.79 -7.67 -1.09
CA LEU A 61 3.86 -8.80 -0.99
C LEU A 61 3.19 -9.10 -2.34
N LYS A 62 2.90 -8.08 -3.15
CA LYS A 62 2.33 -8.26 -4.49
C LYS A 62 3.32 -8.95 -5.45
N GLU A 63 4.61 -8.65 -5.34
CA GLU A 63 5.71 -9.28 -6.09
C GLU A 63 5.90 -10.75 -5.72
N LEU A 64 5.53 -11.16 -4.50
CA LEU A 64 5.43 -12.55 -4.08
C LEU A 64 4.13 -13.24 -4.57
N ASP A 65 3.49 -12.68 -5.60
CA ASP A 65 2.21 -13.13 -6.17
C ASP A 65 1.01 -13.18 -5.20
N MET A 66 1.13 -12.56 -4.03
CA MET A 66 0.04 -12.54 -3.06
C MET A 66 -1.20 -11.81 -3.61
N PRO A 67 -2.41 -12.34 -3.40
CA PRO A 67 -3.65 -11.65 -3.77
C PRO A 67 -3.83 -10.36 -2.96
N LEU A 68 -4.27 -9.27 -3.62
CA LEU A 68 -4.54 -7.98 -2.95
C LEU A 68 -5.51 -8.09 -1.76
N LYS A 69 -6.43 -9.06 -1.80
CA LYS A 69 -7.35 -9.35 -0.69
C LYS A 69 -6.60 -9.80 0.58
N GLU A 70 -5.60 -10.66 0.43
CA GLU A 70 -4.81 -11.17 1.56
C GLU A 70 -3.89 -10.09 2.11
N ILE A 71 -3.25 -9.32 1.22
CA ILE A 71 -2.44 -8.15 1.60
C ILE A 71 -3.29 -7.18 2.43
N LYS A 72 -4.53 -6.88 2.00
CA LYS A 72 -5.45 -6.03 2.75
C LYS A 72 -5.74 -6.59 4.15
N THR A 73 -6.07 -7.88 4.25
CA THR A 73 -6.33 -8.53 5.54
C THR A 73 -5.12 -8.47 6.48
N TYR A 74 -3.91 -8.63 5.96
CA TYR A 74 -2.68 -8.46 6.73
C TYR A 74 -2.52 -7.02 7.23
N LEU A 75 -2.73 -6.01 6.36
CA LEU A 75 -2.60 -4.60 6.73
C LEU A 75 -3.55 -4.16 7.84
N GLU A 76 -4.75 -4.76 7.93
CA GLU A 76 -5.73 -4.48 8.98
C GLU A 76 -5.27 -4.94 10.38
N LYS A 77 -4.36 -5.91 10.45
CA LYS A 77 -3.85 -6.51 11.70
C LYS A 77 -2.33 -6.44 11.83
N ARG A 78 -1.68 -5.59 11.03
CA ARG A 78 -0.23 -5.61 10.81
C ARG A 78 0.55 -5.63 12.13
N SER A 79 1.27 -6.72 12.35
CA SER A 79 2.29 -6.85 13.38
C SER A 79 3.46 -7.70 12.86
N PRO A 80 4.63 -7.70 13.53
CA PRO A 80 5.71 -8.62 13.22
C PRO A 80 5.26 -10.09 13.26
N GLU A 81 4.45 -10.46 14.25
CA GLU A 81 3.95 -11.83 14.44
C GLU A 81 3.00 -12.25 13.29
N GLU A 82 2.06 -11.38 12.91
CA GLU A 82 1.15 -11.63 11.78
C GLU A 82 1.91 -11.72 10.45
N LEU A 83 3.02 -10.99 10.29
CA LEU A 83 3.86 -11.10 9.10
C LEU A 83 4.56 -12.46 9.02
N VAL A 84 5.10 -12.95 10.15
CA VAL A 84 5.73 -14.28 10.21
C VAL A 84 4.71 -15.36 9.85
N LEU A 85 3.53 -15.32 10.48
CA LEU A 85 2.45 -16.28 10.20
C LEU A 85 2.02 -16.27 8.73
N LEU A 86 1.91 -15.07 8.14
CA LEU A 86 1.58 -14.91 6.72
C LEU A 86 2.65 -15.56 5.82
N LEU A 87 3.92 -15.28 6.05
CA LEU A 87 5.02 -15.78 5.24
C LEU A 87 5.21 -17.30 5.39
N GLU A 88 5.03 -17.85 6.60
CA GLU A 88 5.03 -19.29 6.84
C GLU A 88 3.90 -19.98 6.07
N LYS A 89 2.68 -19.44 6.12
CA LYS A 89 1.54 -19.93 5.34
C LYS A 89 1.84 -19.96 3.84
N GLU A 90 2.41 -18.90 3.28
CA GLU A 90 2.76 -18.86 1.85
C GLU A 90 3.89 -19.84 1.48
N ALA A 91 4.91 -19.99 2.32
CA ALA A 91 5.98 -20.97 2.10
C ALA A 91 5.45 -22.42 2.09
N ASP A 92 4.50 -22.73 2.97
CA ASP A 92 3.81 -24.01 3.03
C ASP A 92 3.01 -24.33 1.76
N LEU A 93 2.38 -23.31 1.14
CA LEU A 93 1.64 -23.48 -0.12
C LEU A 93 2.54 -23.77 -1.31
N LEU A 94 3.78 -23.26 -1.30
CA LEU A 94 4.78 -23.50 -2.34
C LEU A 94 5.39 -24.90 -2.25
N THR A 95 5.52 -25.47 -1.05
CA THR A 95 6.13 -26.79 -0.82
C THR A 95 5.13 -27.95 -0.96
N LYS A 96 3.82 -27.68 -0.92
CA LYS A 96 2.75 -28.67 -1.12
C LYS A 96 2.32 -28.85 -2.59
N LYS A 97 3.02 -28.22 -3.54
CA LYS A 97 2.88 -28.43 -4.99
C LYS A 97 3.95 -29.39 -5.50
#